data_AF-A0A224Y7H3-F1
#
_entry.id   AF-A0A224Y7H3-F1
#
_cell.length_a   1.000
_cell.length_b   1.000
_cell.length_c   1.000
_cell.angle_alpha   90.00
_cell.angle_beta   90.00
_cell.angle_gamma   90.00
#
_symmetry.space_group_name_H-M   'P 1'
#
loop_
_entity.id
_entity.type
_entity.pdbx_description
1 polymer ?
#
loop_
_entity_poly.entity_id
_entity_poly.type
_entity_poly.pdbx_seq_one_letter_code
_entity_poly.pdbx_strand_id
1 'polypeptide(L)'
;MKVLCSIALIVATLSENEVQTLYSEEPPPTAYSSLAAVQAPRLACHYLYLEGWRVRLRNFEDGTPCWYSRWYSRVGYCLRGRCTVKAEPLEIPCDGVRRSPGYATSCYYRCTKGFETLNVPYNNMTPCLIIGASGRPAGGAGICLNGMCKASYDLSPEEVKLAHPPGLVRCPEKEHTGR
;
A
#
# COMPACT_ATOMS: atom_id res chain seq x y z
N MET A 1 41.26 54.90 18.91
CA MET A 1 42.60 54.89 18.29
C MET A 1 42.96 53.46 17.95
N LYS A 2 43.21 53.25 16.65
CA LYS A 2 44.18 52.32 16.05
C LYS A 2 44.07 50.81 16.39
N VAL A 3 43.69 49.87 15.50
CA VAL A 3 44.03 49.58 14.08
C VAL A 3 44.74 48.21 14.02
N LEU A 4 44.15 47.29 13.26
CA LEU A 4 44.72 46.17 12.50
C LEU A 4 45.17 44.89 13.25
N CYS A 5 44.56 43.78 12.84
CA CYS A 5 45.34 42.67 12.28
C CYS A 5 44.47 41.89 11.29
N SER A 6 44.42 42.43 10.08
CA SER A 6 44.00 41.73 8.86
C SER A 6 45.21 40.94 8.33
N ILE A 7 45.03 39.65 8.06
CA ILE A 7 45.78 38.96 7.00
C ILE A 7 44.76 38.29 6.11
N ALA A 8 44.41 38.99 5.03
CA ALA A 8 43.97 38.35 3.81
C ALA A 8 45.22 37.88 3.07
N LEU A 9 45.32 36.58 2.79
CA LEU A 9 46.22 36.06 1.75
C LEU A 9 45.47 35.02 0.91
N ILE A 10 44.84 35.55 -0.15
CA ILE A 10 44.95 35.09 -1.54
C ILE A 10 44.56 33.62 -1.84
N VAL A 11 43.29 33.50 -2.24
CA VAL A 11 42.75 32.84 -3.45
C VAL A 11 43.73 32.04 -4.34
N ALA A 12 43.24 30.86 -4.74
CA ALA A 12 43.57 30.05 -5.93
C ALA A 12 44.76 29.08 -5.83
N THR A 13 44.44 27.81 -5.60
CA THR A 13 44.77 26.77 -6.59
C THR A 13 43.57 25.84 -6.79
N LEU A 14 43.13 25.76 -8.04
CA LEU A 14 42.16 24.81 -8.56
C LEU A 14 42.73 23.40 -8.44
N SER A 15 41.95 22.46 -7.91
CA SER A 15 41.87 21.14 -8.54
C SER A 15 40.50 20.56 -8.28
N GLU A 16 39.87 20.22 -9.39
CA GLU A 16 38.59 19.57 -9.53
C GLU A 16 38.54 18.34 -8.63
N ASN A 17 37.47 18.22 -7.85
CA ASN A 17 36.91 16.91 -7.54
C ASN A 17 35.39 17.08 -7.46
N GLU A 18 34.75 16.64 -8.52
CA GLU A 18 33.32 16.45 -8.63
C GLU A 18 32.83 15.59 -7.45
N VAL A 19 32.05 16.18 -6.56
CA VAL A 19 31.23 15.43 -5.61
C VAL A 19 29.80 15.54 -6.09
N GLN A 20 29.47 14.72 -7.08
CA GLN A 20 28.10 14.26 -7.32
C GLN A 20 27.71 13.31 -6.18
N THR A 21 27.31 13.87 -5.05
CA THR A 21 26.50 13.12 -4.08
C THR A 21 25.06 13.17 -4.55
N LEU A 22 24.59 12.01 -4.99
CA LEU A 22 23.22 11.70 -5.38
C LEU A 22 22.19 12.48 -4.57
N TYR A 23 21.33 13.20 -5.29
CA TYR A 23 19.98 13.49 -4.84
C TYR A 23 19.30 12.16 -4.49
N SER A 24 19.18 11.87 -3.20
CA SER A 24 18.14 10.96 -2.73
C SER A 24 16.91 11.83 -2.56
N GLU A 25 16.03 11.83 -3.55
CA GLU A 25 14.65 12.26 -3.33
C GLU A 25 14.06 11.30 -2.29
N GLU A 26 14.12 11.70 -1.01
CA GLU A 26 13.20 11.14 -0.02
C GLU A 26 11.80 11.38 -0.57
N PRO A 27 10.97 10.33 -0.75
CA PRO A 27 9.57 10.55 -1.08
C PRO A 27 8.96 11.42 0.02
N PRO A 28 8.14 12.42 -0.34
CA PRO A 28 7.60 13.35 0.65
C PRO A 28 6.91 12.54 1.76
N PRO A 29 7.02 12.94 3.03
CA PRO A 29 6.30 12.26 4.08
C PRO A 29 4.82 12.35 3.72
N THR A 30 4.25 11.24 3.27
CA THR A 30 2.81 11.07 3.20
C THR A 30 2.32 11.37 4.60
N ALA A 31 1.75 12.57 4.75
CA ALA A 31 1.09 13.00 5.96
C ALA A 31 -0.13 12.10 6.16
N TYR A 32 0.11 10.90 6.67
CA TYR A 32 -0.94 10.06 7.22
C TYR A 32 -1.53 10.87 8.37
N SER A 33 -2.85 11.08 8.30
CA SER A 33 -3.61 11.82 9.30
C SER A 33 -3.43 11.15 10.68
N SER A 34 -2.43 11.64 11.40
CA SER A 34 -1.84 11.06 12.60
C SER A 34 -2.62 11.39 13.87
N LEU A 35 -3.93 11.66 13.78
CA LEU A 35 -4.71 11.96 14.99
C LEU A 35 -4.77 10.76 15.96
N ALA A 36 -4.59 9.53 15.47
CA ALA A 36 -4.46 8.33 16.31
C ALA A 36 -3.06 8.19 16.95
N ALA A 37 -1.99 8.66 16.28
CA ALA A 37 -0.62 8.57 16.77
C ALA A 37 -0.25 9.65 17.82
N VAL A 38 -1.11 10.66 18.00
CA VAL A 38 -0.93 11.71 19.02
C VAL A 38 -1.48 11.28 20.40
N GLN A 39 -2.19 10.16 20.49
CA GLN A 39 -2.81 9.71 21.74
C GLN A 39 -1.88 8.82 22.56
N ALA A 40 -1.78 9.11 23.87
CA ALA A 40 -1.03 8.28 24.80
C ALA A 40 -1.58 6.84 24.83
N PRO A 41 -0.72 5.80 24.87
CA PRO A 41 -1.16 4.41 24.86
C PRO A 41 -2.09 4.10 26.06
N ARG A 42 -3.23 3.47 25.78
CA ARG A 42 -4.22 3.08 26.78
C ARG A 42 -3.77 1.84 27.54
N LEU A 43 -4.11 1.75 28.83
CA LEU A 43 -3.85 0.55 29.65
C LEU A 43 -4.74 -0.64 29.26
N ALA A 44 -5.91 -0.36 28.68
CA ALA A 44 -6.89 -1.35 28.26
C ALA A 44 -7.58 -0.94 26.96
N CYS A 45 -8.06 -1.92 26.22
CA CYS A 45 -8.77 -1.74 24.95
C CYS A 45 -10.30 -1.68 25.10
N HIS A 46 -10.78 -1.44 26.31
CA HIS A 46 -12.18 -1.26 26.65
C HIS A 46 -12.32 -0.15 27.68
N TYR A 47 -13.52 0.44 27.73
CA TYR A 47 -13.91 1.41 28.73
C TYR A 47 -15.34 1.16 29.20
N LEU A 48 -15.62 1.61 30.41
CA LEU A 48 -16.97 1.59 30.96
C LEU A 48 -17.67 2.91 30.62
N TYR A 49 -18.95 2.83 30.25
CA TYR A 49 -19.79 4.00 30.05
C TYR A 49 -21.17 3.78 30.66
N LEU A 50 -21.85 4.88 30.98
CA LEU A 50 -23.21 4.85 31.50
C LEU A 50 -24.21 4.95 30.36
N GLU A 51 -25.12 3.99 30.30
CA GLU A 51 -26.30 4.00 29.44
C GLU A 51 -27.52 4.11 30.34
N GLY A 52 -27.93 5.35 30.63
CA GLY A 52 -28.86 5.64 31.72
C GLY A 52 -28.26 5.23 33.07
N TRP A 53 -28.92 4.29 33.77
CA TRP A 53 -28.48 3.75 35.07
C TRP A 53 -27.64 2.48 34.95
N ARG A 54 -27.37 1.98 33.74
CA ARG A 54 -26.64 0.73 33.53
C ARG A 54 -25.20 1.03 33.13
N VAL A 55 -24.25 0.37 33.81
CA VAL A 55 -22.85 0.35 33.39
C VAL A 55 -22.71 -0.63 32.22
N ARG A 56 -22.16 -0.17 31.11
CA ARG A 56 -21.89 -0.96 29.91
C ARG A 56 -20.40 -0.94 29.60
N LEU A 57 -19.93 -1.99 28.95
CA LEU A 57 -18.58 -2.11 28.43
C LEU A 57 -18.58 -1.83 26.94
N ARG A 58 -17.67 -0.98 26.47
CA ARG A 58 -17.43 -0.76 25.04
C ARG A 58 -15.95 -0.87 24.73
N ASN A 59 -15.63 -1.36 23.54
CA ASN A 59 -14.26 -1.43 23.05
C ASN A 59 -13.84 -0.07 22.46
N PHE A 60 -12.57 0.28 22.62
CA PHE A 60 -11.97 1.33 21.80
C PHE A 60 -11.92 0.89 20.34
N GLU A 61 -11.82 1.86 19.43
CA GLU A 61 -11.70 1.57 18.00
C GLU A 61 -10.44 0.75 17.71
N ASP A 62 -10.56 -0.18 16.76
CA ASP A 62 -9.43 -0.98 16.32
C ASP A 62 -8.35 -0.04 15.76
N GLY A 63 -7.09 -0.25 16.18
CA GLY A 63 -5.97 0.66 15.89
C GLY A 63 -5.60 1.63 17.02
N THR A 64 -6.43 1.79 18.05
CA THR A 64 -6.09 2.63 19.22
C THR A 64 -4.81 2.12 19.93
N PRO A 65 -3.81 2.96 20.23
CA PRO A 65 -2.58 2.52 20.86
C PRO A 65 -2.81 2.03 22.31
N CYS A 66 -2.16 0.93 22.69
CA CYS A 66 -2.32 0.30 24.01
C CYS A 66 -1.02 -0.28 24.58
N TRP A 67 -0.94 -0.39 25.91
CA TRP A 67 0.14 -1.07 26.61
C TRP A 67 -0.05 -2.58 26.58
N TYR A 68 0.92 -3.31 26.04
CA TYR A 68 0.86 -4.76 26.01
C TYR A 68 1.17 -5.34 27.40
N SER A 69 0.12 -5.76 28.10
CA SER A 69 0.07 -6.15 29.53
C SER A 69 1.16 -7.11 30.04
N ARG A 70 1.84 -7.89 29.18
CA ARG A 70 2.85 -8.84 29.64
C ARG A 70 4.22 -8.20 29.90
N TRP A 71 4.53 -7.10 29.20
CA TRP A 71 5.77 -6.35 29.35
C TRP A 71 5.45 -4.90 28.98
N TYR A 72 5.36 -3.99 29.96
CA TYR A 72 5.08 -2.55 29.76
C TYR A 72 6.15 -1.80 28.91
N SER A 73 6.93 -2.52 28.12
CA SER A 73 7.94 -2.02 27.19
C SER A 73 7.48 -2.04 25.73
N ARG A 74 6.31 -2.61 25.41
CA ARG A 74 5.78 -2.66 24.03
C ARG A 74 4.42 -2.00 23.92
N VAL A 75 4.32 -1.03 23.01
CA VAL A 75 3.06 -0.45 22.56
C VAL A 75 2.51 -1.34 21.46
N GLY A 76 1.26 -1.77 21.63
CA GLY A 76 0.48 -2.46 20.61
C GLY A 76 -0.71 -1.60 20.20
N TYR A 77 -1.66 -2.22 19.51
CA TYR A 77 -2.94 -1.60 19.19
C TYR A 77 -4.11 -2.48 19.64
N CYS A 78 -5.24 -1.82 19.87
CA CYS A 78 -6.49 -2.48 20.17
C CYS A 78 -7.04 -3.19 18.94
N LEU A 79 -7.42 -4.44 19.14
CA LEU A 79 -8.13 -5.25 18.15
C LEU A 79 -9.20 -6.06 18.87
N ARG A 80 -10.47 -5.76 18.58
CA ARG A 80 -11.65 -6.41 19.18
C ARG A 80 -11.59 -6.45 20.72
N GLY A 81 -11.18 -5.34 21.33
CA GLY A 81 -11.09 -5.18 22.78
C GLY A 81 -9.84 -5.80 23.45
N ARG A 82 -8.86 -6.30 22.67
CA ARG A 82 -7.59 -6.82 23.19
C ARG A 82 -6.40 -6.02 22.65
N CYS A 83 -5.38 -5.83 23.47
CA CYS A 83 -4.13 -5.22 23.04
C CYS A 83 -3.26 -6.26 22.32
N THR A 84 -2.84 -5.97 21.08
CA THR A 84 -2.01 -6.88 20.28
C THR A 84 -0.78 -6.18 19.74
N VAL A 85 0.35 -6.90 19.68
CA VAL A 85 1.63 -6.41 19.13
C VAL A 85 1.83 -6.92 17.70
N LYS A 86 0.78 -7.40 17.04
CA LYS A 86 0.90 -7.77 15.63
C LYS A 86 1.25 -6.51 14.84
N ALA A 87 1.91 -6.62 13.69
CA ALA A 87 2.05 -5.47 12.80
C ALA A 87 0.65 -5.09 12.29
N GLU A 88 0.37 -3.79 12.14
CA GLU A 88 -0.87 -3.38 11.47
C GLU A 88 -0.89 -4.02 10.07
N PRO A 89 -2.03 -4.58 9.63
CA PRO A 89 -2.11 -5.15 8.30
C PRO A 89 -1.73 -4.09 7.26
N LEU A 90 -0.90 -4.45 6.28
CA LEU A 90 -0.61 -3.55 5.16
C LEU A 90 -1.95 -3.18 4.50
N GLU A 91 -2.29 -1.89 4.54
CA GLU A 91 -3.50 -1.38 3.91
C GLU A 91 -3.36 -1.51 2.39
N ILE A 92 -4.26 -2.27 1.80
CA ILE A 92 -4.38 -2.42 0.34
C ILE A 92 -5.72 -1.80 -0.01
N PRO A 93 -5.76 -0.67 -0.75
CA PRO A 93 -7.01 0.03 -1.01
C PRO A 93 -8.00 -0.83 -1.81
N CYS A 94 -9.27 -0.75 -1.40
CA CYS A 94 -10.39 -1.44 -2.04
C CYS A 94 -11.00 -0.58 -3.18
N ASP A 95 -10.18 -0.11 -4.11
CA ASP A 95 -10.55 0.82 -5.19
C ASP A 95 -10.70 0.16 -6.57
N GLY A 96 -10.54 -1.16 -6.68
CA GLY A 96 -10.65 -1.88 -7.93
C GLY A 96 -9.44 -1.74 -8.85
N VAL A 97 -8.36 -1.07 -8.42
CA VAL A 97 -7.20 -0.77 -9.28
C VAL A 97 -6.10 -1.82 -9.10
N ARG A 98 -5.66 -2.41 -10.23
CA ARG A 98 -4.55 -3.35 -10.23
C ARG A 98 -3.21 -2.64 -10.09
N ARG A 99 -2.45 -3.01 -9.07
CA ARG A 99 -1.13 -2.46 -8.73
C ARG A 99 0.02 -3.44 -8.96
N SER A 100 -0.28 -4.73 -9.00
CA SER A 100 0.73 -5.75 -9.26
C SER A 100 1.23 -5.66 -10.71
N PRO A 101 2.52 -5.93 -10.95
CA PRO A 101 3.02 -6.06 -12.31
C PRO A 101 2.29 -7.22 -13.03
N GLY A 102 2.09 -7.08 -14.35
CA GLY A 102 1.47 -8.11 -15.16
C GLY A 102 -0.07 -8.16 -15.12
N TYR A 103 -0.61 -9.08 -15.92
CA TYR A 103 -2.04 -9.32 -16.04
C TYR A 103 -2.67 -9.90 -14.78
N ALA A 104 -3.95 -9.59 -14.56
CA ALA A 104 -4.74 -10.22 -13.51
C ALA A 104 -5.03 -11.68 -13.85
N THR A 105 -4.61 -12.62 -13.00
CA THR A 105 -4.96 -14.05 -13.14
C THR A 105 -6.35 -14.38 -12.60
N SER A 106 -6.99 -13.41 -11.94
CA SER A 106 -8.36 -13.42 -11.44
C SER A 106 -8.91 -12.00 -11.50
N CYS A 107 -10.20 -11.86 -11.80
CA CYS A 107 -10.87 -10.57 -11.77
C CYS A 107 -11.32 -10.14 -10.37
N TYR A 108 -10.87 -10.87 -9.35
CA TYR A 108 -10.99 -10.52 -7.93
C TYR A 108 -9.63 -10.38 -7.30
N TYR A 109 -9.52 -9.45 -6.35
CA TYR A 109 -8.33 -9.29 -5.54
C TYR A 109 -8.68 -9.07 -4.08
N ARG A 110 -7.67 -9.32 -3.25
CA ARG A 110 -7.76 -9.12 -1.80
C ARG A 110 -7.29 -7.70 -1.48
N CYS A 111 -8.16 -6.94 -0.83
CA CYS A 111 -7.84 -5.62 -0.29
C CYS A 111 -7.95 -5.66 1.24
N THR A 112 -7.31 -4.70 1.91
CA THR A 112 -7.23 -4.64 3.37
C THR A 112 -7.65 -3.25 3.82
N LYS A 113 -8.67 -3.17 4.67
CA LYS A 113 -9.16 -1.93 5.28
C LYS A 113 -9.12 -2.09 6.80
N GLY A 114 -8.15 -1.46 7.46
CA GLY A 114 -7.82 -1.75 8.86
C GLY A 114 -7.54 -3.25 9.06
N PHE A 115 -8.34 -3.93 9.88
CA PHE A 115 -8.18 -5.36 10.19
C PHE A 115 -9.04 -6.31 9.35
N GLU A 116 -9.80 -5.78 8.40
CA GLU A 116 -10.64 -6.59 7.52
C GLU A 116 -9.92 -6.87 6.20
N THR A 117 -9.89 -8.14 5.78
CA THR A 117 -9.48 -8.53 4.43
C THR A 117 -10.73 -8.84 3.62
N LEU A 118 -10.94 -8.09 2.55
CA LEU A 118 -12.09 -8.21 1.67
C LEU A 118 -11.65 -8.76 0.32
N ASN A 119 -12.53 -9.51 -0.34
CA ASN A 119 -12.33 -9.97 -1.71
C ASN A 119 -13.27 -9.16 -2.61
N VAL A 120 -12.71 -8.28 -3.43
CA VAL A 120 -13.48 -7.33 -4.25
C VAL A 120 -13.10 -7.48 -5.72
N PRO A 121 -14.02 -7.22 -6.66
CA PRO A 121 -13.72 -7.29 -8.09
C PRO A 121 -12.79 -6.15 -8.50
N TYR A 122 -11.93 -6.41 -9.49
CA TYR A 122 -11.25 -5.33 -10.21
C TYR A 122 -12.24 -4.51 -11.02
N ASN A 123 -11.84 -3.27 -11.34
CA ASN A 123 -12.63 -2.41 -12.23
C ASN A 123 -12.78 -3.05 -13.61
N ASN A 124 -13.90 -2.75 -14.26
CA ASN A 124 -14.15 -3.19 -15.63
C ASN A 124 -13.01 -2.71 -16.55
N MET A 125 -12.73 -3.50 -17.58
CA MET A 125 -11.63 -3.31 -18.53
C MET A 125 -10.22 -3.54 -17.97
N THR A 126 -10.08 -4.00 -16.72
CA THR A 126 -8.76 -4.39 -16.18
C THR A 126 -8.19 -5.58 -16.97
N PRO A 127 -6.97 -5.51 -17.49
CA PRO A 127 -6.38 -6.61 -18.26
C PRO A 127 -6.19 -7.89 -17.44
N CYS A 128 -6.59 -9.03 -17.99
CA CYS A 128 -6.55 -10.33 -17.31
C CYS A 128 -6.04 -11.47 -18.19
N LEU A 129 -5.65 -12.58 -17.57
CA LEU A 129 -5.30 -13.83 -18.21
C LEU A 129 -6.17 -14.96 -17.66
N ILE A 130 -6.77 -15.73 -18.57
CA ILE A 130 -7.46 -16.97 -18.21
C ILE A 130 -6.40 -18.03 -17.93
N ILE A 131 -6.38 -18.57 -16.72
CA ILE A 131 -5.44 -19.63 -16.34
C ILE A 131 -6.16 -20.97 -16.41
N GLY A 132 -5.67 -21.89 -17.25
CA GLY A 132 -6.20 -23.23 -17.38
C GLY A 132 -5.79 -24.14 -16.21
N ALA A 133 -6.33 -25.37 -16.18
CA ALA A 133 -6.07 -26.35 -15.13
C ALA A 133 -4.57 -26.71 -14.94
N SER A 134 -3.77 -26.56 -15.99
CA SER A 134 -2.32 -26.76 -15.97
C SER A 134 -1.54 -25.61 -15.31
N GLY A 135 -2.22 -24.56 -14.86
CA GLY A 135 -1.59 -23.34 -14.33
C GLY A 135 -0.97 -22.44 -15.40
N ARG A 136 -1.18 -22.75 -16.69
CA ARG A 136 -0.72 -21.96 -17.83
C ARG A 136 -1.85 -21.10 -18.40
N PRO A 137 -1.53 -19.97 -19.06
CA PRO A 137 -2.53 -19.19 -19.78
C PRO A 137 -3.26 -20.03 -20.83
N ALA A 138 -4.58 -19.99 -20.81
CA ALA A 138 -5.46 -20.60 -21.78
C ALA A 138 -5.88 -19.54 -22.82
N GLY A 139 -4.94 -19.15 -23.68
CA GLY A 139 -5.16 -18.18 -24.75
C GLY A 139 -4.50 -16.82 -24.51
N GLY A 140 -5.01 -15.80 -25.23
CA GLY A 140 -4.52 -14.42 -25.16
C GLY A 140 -5.05 -13.64 -23.96
N ALA A 141 -4.58 -12.41 -23.80
CA ALA A 141 -5.07 -11.51 -22.77
C ALA A 141 -6.54 -11.14 -22.98
N GLY A 142 -7.27 -11.10 -21.87
CA GLY A 142 -8.67 -10.69 -21.79
C GLY A 142 -8.84 -9.40 -21.00
N ILE A 143 -10.10 -9.07 -20.72
CA ILE A 143 -10.45 -7.97 -19.80
C ILE A 143 -11.45 -8.43 -18.73
N CYS A 144 -11.33 -7.85 -17.54
CA CYS A 144 -12.28 -8.06 -16.47
C CYS A 144 -13.59 -7.33 -16.76
N LEU A 145 -14.70 -8.04 -16.69
CA LEU A 145 -16.05 -7.52 -16.79
C LEU A 145 -16.94 -8.23 -15.78
N ASN A 146 -17.56 -7.47 -14.87
CA ASN A 146 -18.45 -8.01 -13.83
C ASN A 146 -17.82 -9.16 -13.01
N GLY A 147 -16.53 -9.04 -12.69
CA GLY A 147 -15.80 -10.03 -11.91
C GLY A 147 -15.36 -11.28 -12.70
N MET A 148 -15.58 -11.34 -14.02
CA MET A 148 -15.13 -12.43 -14.88
C MET A 148 -14.12 -11.95 -15.91
N CYS A 149 -13.16 -12.80 -16.26
CA CYS A 149 -12.20 -12.51 -17.33
C CYS A 149 -12.81 -12.89 -18.68
N LYS A 150 -13.20 -11.90 -19.47
CA LYS A 150 -13.69 -12.09 -20.84
C LYS A 150 -12.51 -12.41 -21.75
N ALA A 151 -12.60 -13.55 -22.45
CA ALA A 151 -11.51 -14.09 -23.25
C ALA A 151 -11.19 -13.23 -24.48
N SER A 152 -9.95 -13.31 -24.97
CA SER A 152 -9.45 -12.53 -26.11
C SER A 152 -10.31 -12.68 -27.38
N TYR A 153 -10.86 -13.87 -27.63
CA TYR A 153 -11.66 -14.17 -28.82
C TYR A 153 -13.08 -13.59 -28.77
N ASP A 154 -13.55 -13.17 -27.59
CA ASP A 154 -14.86 -12.54 -27.40
C ASP A 154 -14.78 -11.01 -27.39
N LEU A 155 -13.59 -10.43 -27.55
CA LEU A 155 -13.36 -8.99 -27.43
C LEU A 155 -13.69 -8.23 -28.72
N SER A 156 -14.26 -7.04 -28.56
CA SER A 156 -14.36 -6.06 -29.64
C SER A 156 -12.98 -5.48 -29.99
N PRO A 157 -12.80 -4.86 -31.17
CA PRO A 157 -11.51 -4.26 -31.54
C PRO A 157 -10.99 -3.20 -30.56
N GLU A 158 -11.89 -2.49 -29.86
CA GLU A 158 -11.54 -1.53 -28.82
C GLU A 158 -11.10 -2.22 -27.53
N GLU A 159 -11.82 -3.27 -27.13
CA GLU A 159 -11.50 -4.09 -25.96
C GLU A 159 -10.16 -4.82 -26.12
N VAL A 160 -9.82 -5.27 -27.34
CA VAL A 160 -8.51 -5.86 -27.65
C VAL A 160 -7.39 -4.87 -27.33
N LYS A 161 -7.51 -3.60 -27.72
CA LYS A 161 -6.48 -2.59 -27.41
C LYS A 161 -6.29 -2.41 -25.90
N LEU A 162 -7.38 -2.47 -25.14
CA LEU A 162 -7.33 -2.39 -23.67
C LEU A 162 -6.76 -3.66 -23.03
N ALA A 163 -7.01 -4.83 -23.63
CA ALA A 163 -6.44 -6.09 -23.19
C ALA A 163 -4.92 -6.16 -23.38
N HIS A 164 -4.33 -5.34 -24.26
CA HIS A 164 -2.91 -5.38 -24.61
C HIS A 164 -2.22 -4.02 -24.40
N PRO A 165 -2.15 -3.49 -23.16
CA PRO A 165 -1.52 -2.21 -22.91
C PRO A 165 0.01 -2.30 -23.10
N PRO A 166 0.67 -1.24 -23.58
CA PRO A 166 2.08 -1.26 -23.96
C PRO A 166 3.03 -1.64 -22.81
N GLY A 167 2.64 -1.40 -21.55
CA GLY A 167 3.43 -1.79 -20.38
C GLY A 167 3.39 -3.29 -20.04
N LEU A 168 2.42 -4.04 -20.57
CA LEU A 168 2.25 -5.48 -20.32
C LEU A 168 2.68 -6.35 -21.51
N VAL A 169 2.59 -5.80 -22.72
CA VAL A 169 3.05 -6.46 -23.95
C VAL A 169 4.56 -6.29 -24.07
N ARG A 170 5.32 -7.20 -23.44
CA ARG A 170 6.79 -7.21 -23.51
C ARG A 170 7.35 -8.03 -24.67
N CYS A 171 6.58 -8.97 -25.19
CA CYS A 171 6.96 -9.83 -26.31
C CYS A 171 5.82 -9.92 -27.32
N PRO A 172 6.11 -9.83 -28.63
CA PRO A 172 5.08 -9.89 -29.67
C PRO A 172 4.42 -11.27 -29.80
N GLU A 173 5.09 -12.33 -29.34
CA GLU A 173 4.61 -13.70 -29.51
C GLU A 173 3.81 -14.23 -28.31
N LYS A 174 3.99 -13.66 -27.10
CA LYS A 174 3.38 -14.19 -25.86
C LYS A 174 3.15 -13.10 -24.80
N GLU A 175 2.03 -13.24 -24.10
CA GLU A 175 1.68 -12.40 -22.95
C GLU A 175 2.56 -12.68 -21.74
N HIS A 176 2.99 -11.61 -21.06
CA HIS A 176 3.84 -11.70 -19.88
C HIS A 176 3.02 -12.02 -18.63
N THR A 177 3.29 -13.16 -17.98
CA THR A 177 2.52 -13.61 -16.80
C THR A 177 2.88 -12.90 -15.50
N GLY A 178 3.83 -11.94 -15.50
CA GLY A 178 4.15 -11.04 -14.38
C GLY A 178 4.39 -11.71 -13.02
N ARG A 179 4.74 -13.01 -13.01
CA ARG A 179 5.26 -13.69 -11.83
C ARG A 179 6.74 -13.40 -11.69
#